data_AF-A0A2E2BYS4-F1
#
_entry.id   AF-A0A2E2BYS4-F1
#
_cell.length_a   1.000
_cell.length_b   1.000
_cell.length_c   1.000
_cell.angle_alpha   90.00
_cell.angle_beta   90.00
_cell.angle_gamma   90.00
#
_symmetry.space_group_name_H-M   'P 1'
#
loop_
_entity.id
_entity.type
_entity.pdbx_description
1 polymer ?
#
loop_
_entity_poly.entity_id
_entity_poly.type
_entity_poly.pdbx_seq_one_letter_code
_entity_poly.pdbx_strand_id
1 'polypeptide(L)'
;MNATGKLMTVVLLVSLSHQGFADELYSIGLGKPASSWGVVSKSIFDVHGIPKPAIEKVKKIIEAGGAIRGFGFTPDGGWGLTYYEQDRVRLYWTASQVPQSAIDYMKKSSQNGASILDMAFGTNNSWFVLTRKNDTNIWRYKGIPVDLASV
;
A
#
# COMPACT_ATOMS: atom_id res chain seq x y z
N MET A 1 -15.87 -3.61 16.92
CA MET A 1 -14.50 -4.13 16.67
C MET A 1 -13.56 -2.96 16.49
N ASN A 2 -12.48 -2.88 17.27
CA ASN A 2 -11.45 -1.84 17.11
C ASN A 2 -10.58 -2.12 15.86
N ALA A 3 -9.79 -1.13 15.43
CA ALA A 3 -8.94 -1.27 14.24
C ALA A 3 -7.95 -2.44 14.33
N THR A 4 -7.41 -2.69 15.53
CA THR A 4 -6.53 -3.83 15.85
C THR A 4 -7.21 -5.18 15.61
N GLY A 5 -8.48 -5.33 16.01
CA GLY A 5 -9.25 -6.54 15.77
C GLY A 5 -9.53 -6.80 14.29
N LYS A 6 -9.72 -5.76 13.48
CA LYS A 6 -9.86 -5.90 12.02
C LYS A 6 -8.55 -6.29 11.35
N LEU A 7 -7.43 -5.67 11.76
CA LEU A 7 -6.11 -5.96 11.18
C LEU A 7 -5.67 -7.41 11.49
N MET A 8 -5.82 -7.86 12.75
CA MET A 8 -5.55 -9.26 13.11
C MET A 8 -6.44 -10.24 12.35
N THR A 9 -7.72 -9.92 12.16
CA THR A 9 -8.64 -10.78 11.40
C THR A 9 -8.20 -10.90 9.94
N VAL A 10 -7.71 -9.82 9.31
CA VAL A 10 -7.24 -9.88 7.92
C VAL A 10 -5.91 -10.63 7.81
N VAL A 11 -4.96 -10.40 8.72
CA VAL A 11 -3.70 -11.16 8.76
C VAL A 11 -3.96 -12.65 9.00
N LEU A 12 -4.92 -12.99 9.88
CA LEU A 12 -5.31 -14.37 10.17
C LEU A 12 -6.09 -15.00 9.00
N LEU A 13 -7.00 -14.27 8.34
CA LEU A 13 -7.72 -14.77 7.17
C LEU A 13 -6.80 -15.03 5.98
N VAL A 14 -5.80 -14.16 5.77
CA VAL A 14 -4.83 -14.33 4.70
C VAL A 14 -3.86 -15.48 4.99
N SER A 15 -3.45 -15.68 6.25
CA SER A 15 -2.62 -16.82 6.64
C SER A 15 -3.37 -18.15 6.65
N LEU A 16 -4.69 -18.15 6.89
CA LEU A 16 -5.53 -19.35 6.84
C LEU A 16 -5.96 -19.72 5.41
N SER A 17 -6.16 -18.75 4.51
CA SER A 17 -6.49 -19.01 3.10
C SER A 17 -5.30 -19.50 2.28
N HIS A 18 -4.07 -19.17 2.72
CA HIS A 18 -2.82 -19.62 2.12
C HIS A 18 -2.00 -20.32 3.20
N GLN A 19 -2.17 -21.64 3.35
CA GLN A 19 -1.32 -22.45 4.23
C GLN A 19 0.15 -22.23 3.84
N GLY A 20 0.87 -21.40 4.61
CA GLY A 20 2.28 -21.09 4.38
C GLY A 20 2.52 -19.82 3.57
N PHE A 21 2.50 -18.66 4.24
CA PHE A 21 3.33 -17.53 3.81
C PHE A 21 4.80 -17.88 4.08
N ALA A 22 5.42 -18.67 3.19
CA ALA A 22 6.87 -18.87 3.17
C ALA A 22 7.60 -17.76 2.39
N ASP A 23 6.84 -16.80 1.84
CA ASP A 23 7.31 -15.79 0.90
C ASP A 23 7.27 -14.39 1.50
N GLU A 24 8.17 -13.51 1.05
CA GLU A 24 8.36 -12.18 1.65
C GLU A 24 7.11 -11.31 1.43
N LEU A 25 6.45 -10.94 2.52
CA LEU A 25 5.30 -10.03 2.52
C LEU A 25 5.78 -8.59 2.28
N TYR A 26 5.12 -7.92 1.34
CA TYR A 26 5.46 -6.56 0.94
C TYR A 26 4.49 -5.51 1.43
N SER A 27 3.18 -5.78 1.38
CA SER A 27 2.16 -4.81 1.78
C SER A 27 0.83 -5.49 2.09
N ILE A 28 0.06 -4.89 2.99
CA ILE A 28 -1.33 -5.23 3.33
C ILE A 28 -2.10 -3.92 3.46
N GLY A 29 -3.33 -3.91 2.96
CA GLY A 29 -4.14 -2.70 2.91
C GLY A 29 -5.61 -3.05 2.98
N LEU A 30 -6.35 -2.21 3.68
CA LEU A 30 -7.79 -2.34 3.91
C LEU A 30 -8.50 -1.27 3.13
N GLY A 31 -9.49 -1.66 2.34
CA GLY A 31 -10.21 -0.77 1.42
C GLY A 31 -11.66 -0.52 1.84
N LYS A 32 -12.39 0.13 0.93
CA LYS A 32 -13.85 0.18 0.95
C LYS A 32 -14.45 -0.78 -0.09
N PRO A 33 -15.59 -1.45 0.20
CA PRO A 33 -16.29 -1.50 1.50
C PRO A 33 -15.43 -2.07 2.64
N ALA A 34 -15.83 -1.93 3.90
CA ALA A 34 -14.98 -2.27 5.06
C ALA A 34 -14.54 -3.75 5.16
N SER A 35 -15.03 -4.61 4.27
CA SER A 35 -14.62 -6.01 4.07
C SER A 35 -13.52 -6.17 3.03
N SER A 36 -13.13 -5.09 2.35
CA SER A 36 -12.16 -5.12 1.27
C SER A 36 -10.74 -5.14 1.79
N TRP A 37 -9.90 -5.98 1.20
CA TRP A 37 -8.51 -6.13 1.55
C TRP A 37 -7.67 -6.47 0.32
N GLY A 38 -6.38 -6.18 0.41
CA GLY A 38 -5.37 -6.70 -0.51
C GLY A 38 -4.18 -7.22 0.27
N VAL A 39 -3.39 -8.06 -0.38
CA VAL A 39 -2.07 -8.50 0.09
C VAL A 39 -1.13 -8.59 -1.10
N VAL A 40 0.10 -8.13 -0.88
CA VAL A 40 1.19 -8.23 -1.83
C VAL A 40 2.35 -8.94 -1.17
N SER A 41 2.84 -9.98 -1.82
CA SER A 41 4.11 -10.64 -1.51
C SER A 41 4.97 -10.69 -2.78
N LYS A 42 6.15 -11.31 -2.66
CA LYS A 42 7.04 -11.55 -3.80
C LYS A 42 6.36 -12.34 -4.94
N SER A 43 5.50 -13.31 -4.63
CA SER A 43 4.83 -14.16 -5.64
C SER A 43 3.33 -13.92 -5.80
N ILE A 44 2.68 -13.19 -4.89
CA ILE A 44 1.22 -13.08 -4.85
C ILE A 44 0.77 -11.62 -4.83
N PHE A 45 -0.24 -11.32 -5.64
CA PHE A 45 -1.13 -10.17 -5.47
C PHE A 45 -2.55 -10.73 -5.31
N ASP A 46 -3.09 -10.72 -4.10
CA ASP A 46 -4.44 -11.21 -3.82
C ASP A 46 -5.31 -10.10 -3.22
N VAL A 47 -6.57 -10.07 -3.62
CA VAL A 47 -7.47 -8.95 -3.35
C VAL A 47 -8.91 -9.39 -3.22
N HIS A 48 -9.62 -8.79 -2.27
CA HIS A 48 -11.04 -8.95 -2.08
C HIS A 48 -11.71 -7.58 -1.99
N GLY A 49 -12.81 -7.39 -2.72
CA GLY A 49 -13.62 -6.15 -2.65
C GLY A 49 -12.88 -4.87 -3.11
N ILE A 50 -11.75 -5.01 -3.80
CA ILE A 50 -10.96 -3.88 -4.30
C ILE A 50 -11.63 -3.25 -5.55
N PRO A 51 -11.56 -1.92 -5.75
CA PRO A 51 -12.12 -1.27 -6.93
C PRO A 51 -11.58 -1.85 -8.24
N LYS A 52 -12.49 -2.13 -9.21
CA LYS A 52 -12.13 -2.68 -10.54
C LYS A 52 -10.99 -1.92 -11.24
N PRO A 53 -10.94 -0.58 -11.24
CA PRO A 53 -9.84 0.15 -11.89
C PRO A 53 -8.47 -0.14 -11.27
N ALA A 54 -8.40 -0.44 -9.97
CA ALA A 54 -7.15 -0.83 -9.31
C ALA A 54 -6.70 -2.21 -9.79
N ILE A 55 -7.63 -3.18 -9.84
CA ILE A 55 -7.37 -4.53 -10.32
C ILE A 55 -6.88 -4.50 -11.78
N GLU A 56 -7.55 -3.73 -12.65
CA GLU A 56 -7.15 -3.57 -14.05
C GLU A 56 -5.76 -2.95 -14.19
N LYS A 57 -5.44 -1.95 -13.36
CA LYS A 57 -4.09 -1.36 -13.37
C LYS A 57 -3.03 -2.36 -12.94
N VAL A 58 -3.29 -3.16 -11.90
CA VAL A 58 -2.37 -4.19 -11.43
C VAL A 58 -2.15 -5.26 -12.51
N LYS A 59 -3.22 -5.74 -13.16
CA LYS A 59 -3.10 -6.69 -14.27
C LYS A 59 -2.20 -6.16 -15.37
N LYS A 60 -2.39 -4.92 -15.81
CA LYS A 60 -1.54 -4.28 -16.83
C LYS A 60 -0.07 -4.18 -16.41
N ILE A 61 0.20 -3.93 -15.13
CA ILE A 61 1.58 -3.89 -14.61
C ILE A 61 2.21 -5.29 -14.69
N ILE A 62 1.50 -6.32 -14.23
CA ILE A 62 1.98 -7.71 -14.23
C ILE A 62 2.19 -8.21 -15.66
N GLU A 63 1.24 -7.95 -16.57
CA GLU A 63 1.32 -8.29 -18.00
C GLU A 63 2.53 -7.62 -18.68
N ALA A 64 2.93 -6.43 -18.23
CA ALA A 64 4.13 -5.73 -18.69
C ALA A 64 5.43 -6.22 -18.04
N GLY A 65 5.39 -7.30 -17.24
CA GLY A 65 6.54 -7.84 -16.52
C GLY A 65 6.92 -7.05 -15.26
N GLY A 66 6.06 -6.16 -14.78
CA GLY A 66 6.26 -5.43 -13.53
C GLY A 66 5.82 -6.23 -12.31
N ALA A 67 6.27 -5.81 -11.14
CA ALA A 67 5.94 -6.43 -9.86
C ALA A 67 5.38 -5.39 -8.88
N ILE A 68 4.22 -5.66 -8.27
CA ILE A 68 3.65 -4.77 -7.25
C ILE A 68 4.54 -4.82 -6.00
N ARG A 69 4.83 -3.65 -5.43
CA ARG A 69 5.65 -3.52 -4.23
C ARG A 69 4.85 -3.06 -3.01
N GLY A 70 3.85 -2.23 -3.22
CA GLY A 70 3.06 -1.65 -2.14
C GLY A 70 1.78 -1.05 -2.68
N PHE A 71 0.79 -0.91 -1.81
CA PHE A 71 -0.49 -0.32 -2.16
C PHE A 71 -1.17 0.26 -0.94
N GLY A 72 -2.03 1.25 -1.16
CA GLY A 72 -2.87 1.82 -0.12
C GLY A 72 -4.22 2.22 -0.65
N PHE A 73 -5.27 1.96 0.12
CA PHE A 73 -6.63 2.41 -0.18
C PHE A 73 -6.96 3.64 0.66
N THR A 74 -7.64 4.60 0.05
CA THR A 74 -8.13 5.78 0.74
C THR A 74 -9.56 5.50 1.25
N PRO A 75 -9.99 6.12 2.37
CA PRO A 75 -11.33 5.89 2.92
C PRO A 75 -12.49 6.30 2.01
N ASP A 76 -12.24 7.10 0.97
CA ASP A 76 -13.20 7.56 -0.04
C ASP A 76 -13.18 6.70 -1.32
N GLY A 77 -12.41 5.61 -1.35
CA GLY A 77 -12.42 4.63 -2.46
C GLY A 77 -11.33 4.85 -3.52
N GLY A 78 -10.45 5.82 -3.31
CA GLY A 78 -9.21 5.97 -4.06
C GLY A 78 -8.16 4.95 -3.64
N TRP A 79 -7.06 4.95 -4.39
CA TRP A 79 -5.97 4.02 -4.18
C TRP A 79 -4.66 4.54 -4.76
N GLY A 80 -3.56 4.03 -4.22
CA GLY A 80 -2.21 4.20 -4.71
C GLY A 80 -1.48 2.86 -4.79
N LEU A 81 -0.55 2.74 -5.74
CA LEU A 81 0.32 1.58 -5.96
C LEU A 81 1.77 2.05 -6.11
N THR A 82 2.68 1.28 -5.55
CA THR A 82 4.10 1.25 -5.91
C THR A 82 4.40 -0.06 -6.62
N TYR A 83 5.22 -0.01 -7.65
CA TYR A 83 5.59 -1.20 -8.41
C TYR A 83 6.97 -1.07 -9.03
N TYR A 84 7.61 -2.20 -9.32
CA TYR A 84 8.83 -2.26 -10.11
C TYR A 84 8.50 -2.41 -11.58
N GLU A 85 9.20 -1.65 -12.41
CA GLU A 85 9.23 -1.78 -13.86
C GLU A 85 10.67 -1.54 -14.31
N GLN A 86 11.31 -2.55 -14.92
CA GLN A 86 12.71 -2.48 -15.36
C GLN A 86 13.66 -1.97 -14.26
N ASP A 87 13.59 -2.59 -13.07
CA ASP A 87 14.38 -2.26 -11.87
C ASP A 87 14.16 -0.84 -11.30
N ARG A 88 13.11 -0.14 -11.73
CA ARG A 88 12.75 1.18 -11.20
C ARG A 88 11.45 1.12 -10.44
N VAL A 89 11.41 1.78 -9.28
CA VAL A 89 10.16 2.00 -8.56
C VAL A 89 9.34 3.07 -9.29
N ARG A 90 8.11 2.69 -9.65
CA ARG A 90 7.08 3.52 -10.24
C ARG A 90 5.96 3.74 -9.24
N LEU A 91 5.21 4.81 -9.47
CA LEU A 91 4.07 5.20 -8.66
C LEU A 91 2.85 5.40 -9.54
N TYR A 92 1.70 4.97 -9.06
CA TYR A 92 0.42 5.28 -9.68
C TYR A 92 -0.63 5.48 -8.61
N TRP A 93 -1.57 6.41 -8.81
CA TRP A 93 -2.65 6.65 -7.87
C TRP A 93 -3.85 7.32 -8.54
N THR A 94 -5.01 7.25 -7.87
CA THR A 94 -6.20 8.03 -8.22
C THR A 94 -6.03 9.48 -7.78
N ALA A 95 -5.94 10.41 -8.74
CA ALA A 95 -5.59 11.80 -8.47
C ALA A 95 -6.53 12.54 -7.50
N SER A 96 -7.83 12.23 -7.51
CA SER A 96 -8.85 12.99 -6.78
C SER A 96 -9.09 12.54 -5.34
N GLN A 97 -8.51 11.43 -4.91
CA GLN A 97 -8.86 10.74 -3.65
C GLN A 97 -7.66 10.45 -2.76
N VAL A 98 -6.44 10.54 -3.31
CA VAL A 98 -5.21 10.47 -2.53
C VAL A 98 -4.85 11.86 -2.01
N PRO A 99 -4.53 12.03 -0.71
CA PRO A 99 -4.16 13.34 -0.16
C PRO A 99 -3.01 14.00 -0.91
N GLN A 100 -3.19 15.24 -1.38
CA GLN A 100 -2.16 15.96 -2.15
C GLN A 100 -0.82 16.04 -1.42
N SER A 101 -0.83 16.27 -0.11
CA SER A 101 0.41 16.29 0.68
C SER A 101 1.18 14.96 0.69
N ALA A 102 0.49 13.83 0.53
CA ALA A 102 1.13 12.52 0.38
C ALA A 102 1.78 12.41 -1.00
N ILE A 103 1.05 12.85 -2.05
CA ILE A 103 1.56 12.91 -3.43
C ILE A 103 2.82 13.76 -3.51
N ASP A 104 2.80 14.96 -2.92
CA ASP A 104 3.93 15.89 -2.92
C ASP A 104 5.14 15.28 -2.22
N TYR A 105 4.92 14.63 -1.06
CA TYR A 105 5.98 13.91 -0.36
C TYR A 105 6.56 12.77 -1.20
N MET A 106 5.72 11.90 -1.78
CA MET A 106 6.17 10.77 -2.61
C MET A 106 6.95 11.25 -3.84
N LYS A 107 6.47 12.29 -4.53
CA LYS A 107 7.17 12.91 -5.68
C LYS A 107 8.53 13.46 -5.26
N LYS A 108 8.58 14.26 -4.18
CA LYS A 108 9.82 14.86 -3.68
C LYS A 108 10.82 13.79 -3.24
N SER A 109 10.37 12.75 -2.55
CA SER A 109 11.20 11.61 -2.14
C SER A 109 11.78 10.87 -3.34
N SER A 110 10.95 10.57 -4.35
CA SER A 110 11.38 9.92 -5.59
C SER A 110 12.38 10.77 -6.39
N GLN A 111 12.14 12.08 -6.51
CA GLN A 111 13.08 13.04 -7.13
C GLN A 111 14.43 13.09 -6.40
N ASN A 112 14.43 12.86 -5.08
CA ASN A 112 15.63 12.80 -4.26
C ASN A 112 16.28 11.40 -4.22
N GLY A 113 15.90 10.49 -5.11
CA GLY A 113 16.47 9.15 -5.24
C GLY A 113 15.96 8.13 -4.21
N ALA A 114 14.90 8.43 -3.47
CA ALA A 114 14.29 7.44 -2.57
C ALA A 114 13.27 6.57 -3.33
N SER A 115 13.29 5.27 -3.05
CA SER A 115 12.26 4.33 -3.47
C SER A 115 11.08 4.38 -2.50
N ILE A 116 9.85 4.52 -2.99
CA ILE A 116 8.66 4.41 -2.16
C ILE A 116 8.30 2.92 -2.05
N LEU A 117 8.36 2.37 -0.85
CA LEU A 117 8.13 0.95 -0.61
C LEU A 117 6.65 0.65 -0.37
N ASP A 118 6.02 1.41 0.53
CA ASP A 118 4.65 1.16 0.95
C ASP A 118 3.94 2.44 1.37
N MET A 119 2.61 2.40 1.43
CA MET A 119 1.78 3.54 1.79
C MET A 119 0.47 3.12 2.44
N ALA A 120 -0.03 3.94 3.37
CA ALA A 120 -1.37 3.80 3.91
C ALA A 120 -2.05 5.16 3.99
N PHE A 121 -3.37 5.17 3.80
CA PHE A 121 -4.19 6.39 3.84
C PHE A 121 -5.27 6.23 4.91
N GLY A 122 -5.42 7.26 5.73
CA GLY A 122 -6.45 7.32 6.76
C GLY A 122 -7.48 8.41 6.49
N THR A 123 -8.39 8.59 7.44
CA THR A 123 -9.38 9.67 7.40
C THR A 123 -8.73 11.02 7.62
N ASN A 124 -9.44 12.12 7.33
CA ASN A 124 -8.98 13.49 7.59
C ASN A 124 -7.64 13.85 6.91
N ASN A 125 -7.42 13.36 5.69
CA ASN A 125 -6.17 13.58 4.93
C ASN A 125 -4.91 13.04 5.64
N SER A 126 -5.06 12.04 6.52
CA SER A 126 -3.92 11.36 7.14
C SER A 126 -3.30 10.34 6.20
N TRP A 127 -2.00 10.13 6.34
CA TRP A 127 -1.25 9.20 5.51
C TRP A 127 0.04 8.76 6.18
N PHE A 128 0.53 7.60 5.75
CA PHE A 128 1.85 7.04 6.04
C PHE A 128 2.52 6.69 4.72
N VAL A 129 3.82 6.93 4.61
CA VAL A 129 4.65 6.50 3.48
C VAL A 129 5.97 5.94 4.03
N LEU A 130 6.29 4.73 3.61
CA LEU A 130 7.58 4.09 3.84
C LEU A 130 8.44 4.27 2.59
N THR A 131 9.66 4.76 2.77
CA THR A 131 10.63 4.94 1.68
C THR A 131 11.96 4.29 2.04
N ARG A 132 12.80 4.05 1.03
CA ARG A 132 14.17 3.58 1.18
C ARG A 132 15.13 4.45 0.38
N LYS A 133 16.21 4.90 1.00
CA LYS A 133 17.30 5.63 0.35
C LYS A 133 18.62 5.18 0.94
N ASN A 134 19.59 4.79 0.10
CA ASN A 134 20.90 4.29 0.53
C ASN A 134 20.78 3.22 1.63
N ASP A 135 19.95 2.20 1.38
CA ASP A 135 19.63 1.10 2.30
C ASP A 135 19.02 1.50 3.67
N THR A 136 18.70 2.78 3.84
CA THR A 136 18.02 3.29 5.04
C THR A 136 16.52 3.40 4.78
N ASN A 137 15.71 2.73 5.60
CA ASN A 137 14.28 2.90 5.60
C ASN A 137 13.90 4.22 6.32
N ILE A 138 13.05 5.02 5.70
CA ILE A 138 12.56 6.29 6.23
C ILE A 138 11.05 6.26 6.14
N TRP A 139 10.38 6.32 7.29
CA TRP A 139 8.94 6.49 7.36
C TRP A 139 8.57 7.95 7.62
N ARG A 140 7.49 8.41 6.98
CA ARG A 140 6.85 9.69 7.27
C ARG A 140 5.35 9.51 7.35
N TYR A 141 4.73 10.28 8.20
CA TYR A 141 3.29 10.27 8.37
C TYR A 141 2.75 11.68 8.61
N LYS A 142 1.47 11.85 8.39
CA LYS A 142 0.70 13.07 8.69
C LYS A 142 -0.64 12.67 9.28
N GLY A 143 -1.04 13.32 10.38
CA GLY A 143 -2.37 13.15 10.95
C GLY A 143 -2.66 11.75 11.51
N ILE A 144 -1.63 10.93 11.74
CA ILE A 144 -1.72 9.66 12.45
C ILE A 144 -1.44 9.96 13.93
N PRO A 145 -2.38 9.67 14.85
CA PRO A 145 -2.17 9.85 16.28
C PRO A 145 -0.93 9.09 16.77
N VAL A 146 -0.07 9.78 17.54
CA VAL A 146 1.29 9.31 17.89
C VAL A 146 1.25 8.17 18.91
N ASP A 147 0.15 8.01 19.63
CA ASP A 147 -0.15 6.91 20.56
C ASP A 147 -0.28 5.54 19.87
N LEU A 148 -0.36 5.49 18.54
CA LEU A 148 -0.30 4.26 17.73
C LEU A 148 1.03 4.08 16.98
N ALA A 149 1.92 5.08 17.02
CA ALA A 149 3.16 5.11 16.24
C ALA A 149 4.41 4.71 17.06
N SER A 150 4.27 4.48 18.37
CA SER A 150 5.32 3.95 19.23
C SER A 150 5.03 2.48 19.56
N VAL A 151 5.64 1.57 18.78
CA VAL A 151 5.83 0.16 19.14
C VAL A 151 7.31 -0.16 18.96
#